data_AF-A0A1S3Y6D3-F1
#
_entry.id   AF-A0A1S3Y6D3-F1
#
_cell.length_a   1.000
_cell.length_b   1.000
_cell.length_c   1.000
_cell.angle_alpha   90.00
_cell.angle_beta   90.00
_cell.angle_gamma   90.00
#
_symmetry.space_group_name_H-M   'P 1'
#
loop_
_entity.id
_entity.type
_entity.pdbx_description
1 polymer ?
#
loop_
_entity_poly.entity_id
_entity_poly.type
_entity_poly.pdbx_seq_one_letter_code
_entity_poly.pdbx_strand_id
1 'polypeptide(L)'
;MAIAYPHFFVSEKSKNLKQQPSLMVSSTPSSPPVILSQDELKKIAAYKAVEFVESGMVVGLGTGSTAKHAVDKIAELLHTGKLKNIIGIPTSKITHEQAVSLGIPLSDLNKHPIVDLSIDGADEVDQ
;
A
#
# COMPACT_ATOMS: atom_id res chain seq x y z
N MET A 1 19.24 22.91 -4.52
CA MET A 1 20.38 21.97 -4.57
C MET A 1 19.90 20.75 -5.34
N ALA A 2 20.18 20.72 -6.64
CA ALA A 2 19.77 19.65 -7.55
C ALA A 2 21.05 19.03 -8.11
N ILE A 3 21.18 17.71 -8.05
CA ILE A 3 22.38 17.00 -8.52
C ILE A 3 21.95 16.12 -9.69
N ALA A 4 22.43 16.48 -10.89
CA ALA A 4 22.33 15.70 -12.10
C ALA A 4 23.52 14.72 -12.19
N TYR A 5 23.30 13.55 -12.78
CA TYR A 5 24.34 12.56 -13.11
C TYR A 5 24.04 11.93 -14.49
N PRO A 6 25.05 11.40 -15.20
CA PRO A 6 25.43 11.97 -16.49
C PRO A 6 25.20 11.02 -17.67
N HIS A 7 25.19 11.63 -18.85
CA HIS A 7 25.29 10.97 -20.15
C HIS A 7 26.56 10.12 -20.25
N PHE A 8 26.41 8.87 -20.67
CA PHE A 8 27.54 8.04 -21.10
C PHE A 8 27.57 8.01 -22.64
N PHE A 9 28.58 8.67 -23.20
CA PHE A 9 28.94 8.66 -24.62
C PHE A 9 29.95 7.53 -24.87
N VAL A 10 29.75 6.75 -25.94
CA VAL A 10 30.81 5.94 -26.56
C VAL A 10 30.96 6.34 -28.02
N SER A 11 32.21 6.45 -28.45
CA SER A 11 32.71 7.14 -29.64
C SER A 11 32.87 6.25 -30.89
N GLU A 12 32.65 6.88 -32.05
CA GLU A 12 33.29 6.71 -33.37
C GLU A 12 33.33 5.32 -34.09
N LYS A 13 32.81 5.23 -35.33
CA LYS A 13 33.48 5.64 -36.60
C LYS A 13 32.68 5.25 -37.86
N SER A 14 32.82 6.10 -38.89
CA SER A 14 32.34 6.11 -40.28
C SER A 14 32.31 4.79 -41.09
N LYS A 15 31.28 4.62 -41.95
CA LYS A 15 31.33 4.70 -43.45
C LYS A 15 30.09 4.03 -44.09
N ASN A 16 29.59 4.65 -45.16
CA ASN A 16 28.40 4.32 -45.92
C ASN A 16 28.69 3.21 -46.96
N LEU A 17 27.88 2.15 -47.05
CA LEU A 17 27.84 1.21 -48.20
C LEU A 17 26.49 0.46 -48.27
N LYS A 18 25.93 0.35 -49.48
CA LYS A 18 24.65 -0.28 -49.84
C LYS A 18 24.61 -1.80 -49.56
N GLN A 19 23.45 -2.33 -49.12
CA GLN A 19 22.73 -3.56 -49.56
C GLN A 19 21.85 -4.20 -48.44
N GLN A 20 20.61 -4.56 -48.76
CA GLN A 20 19.61 -5.32 -47.96
C GLN A 20 20.05 -6.78 -47.69
N PRO A 21 19.61 -7.52 -46.62
CA PRO A 21 18.22 -7.99 -46.47
C PRO A 21 17.66 -8.07 -45.03
N SER A 22 16.36 -8.37 -44.97
CA SER A 22 15.43 -8.54 -43.84
C SER A 22 16.03 -8.94 -42.47
N LEU A 23 15.78 -8.11 -41.46
CA LEU A 23 15.71 -8.55 -40.07
C LEU A 23 14.30 -8.27 -39.56
N MET A 24 13.57 -9.36 -39.32
CA MET A 24 12.28 -9.36 -38.64
C MET A 24 12.45 -8.58 -37.33
N VAL A 25 11.80 -7.42 -37.22
CA VAL A 25 11.59 -6.78 -35.93
C VAL A 25 10.64 -7.69 -35.17
N SER A 26 11.21 -8.39 -34.19
CA SER A 26 10.47 -9.18 -33.23
C SER A 26 9.47 -8.26 -32.53
N SER A 27 8.20 -8.58 -32.74
CA SER A 27 7.07 -8.03 -32.03
C SER A 27 7.26 -8.24 -30.53
N THR A 28 7.57 -7.18 -29.79
CA THR A 28 7.32 -7.18 -28.34
C THR A 28 5.81 -7.02 -28.15
N PRO A 29 5.12 -7.94 -27.45
CA PRO A 29 3.71 -7.72 -27.13
C PRO A 29 3.64 -6.58 -26.10
N SER A 30 3.06 -5.44 -26.48
CA SER A 30 2.74 -4.37 -25.53
C SER A 30 1.74 -4.94 -24.52
N SER A 31 2.13 -5.05 -23.25
CA SER A 31 1.22 -5.45 -22.19
C SER A 31 0.00 -4.51 -22.20
N PRO A 32 -1.22 -5.02 -22.02
CA PRO A 32 -2.40 -4.17 -21.94
C PRO A 32 -2.25 -3.21 -20.74
N PRO A 33 -2.79 -1.99 -20.81
CA PRO A 33 -2.78 -1.07 -19.68
C PRO A 33 -3.49 -1.72 -18.48
N VAL A 34 -2.82 -1.77 -17.34
CA VAL A 34 -3.42 -2.22 -16.08
C VAL A 34 -4.37 -1.12 -15.59
N ILE A 35 -5.67 -1.37 -15.69
CA ILE A 35 -6.69 -0.48 -15.13
C ILE A 35 -7.08 -1.03 -13.77
N LEU A 36 -6.71 -0.30 -12.71
CA LEU A 36 -7.09 -0.64 -11.33
C LEU A 36 -8.47 -0.08 -11.01
N SER A 37 -9.31 -0.90 -10.38
CA SER A 37 -10.56 -0.49 -9.79
C SER A 37 -10.34 0.38 -8.55
N GLN A 38 -11.37 1.15 -8.16
CA GLN A 38 -11.30 1.97 -6.96
C GLN A 38 -11.07 1.14 -5.70
N ASP A 39 -11.65 -0.06 -5.60
CA ASP A 39 -11.45 -0.95 -4.46
C ASP A 39 -10.00 -1.46 -4.37
N GLU A 40 -9.38 -1.77 -5.52
CA GLU A 40 -7.96 -2.13 -5.57
C GLU A 40 -7.07 -0.97 -5.12
N LEU A 41 -7.38 0.26 -5.53
CA LEU A 41 -6.65 1.46 -5.07
C LEU A 41 -6.81 1.67 -3.56
N LYS A 42 -8.03 1.52 -3.02
CA LYS A 42 -8.30 1.59 -1.58
C LYS A 42 -7.50 0.53 -0.82
N LYS A 43 -7.46 -0.70 -1.33
CA LYS A 43 -6.70 -1.80 -0.75
C LYS A 43 -5.20 -1.54 -0.76
N ILE A 44 -4.65 -1.03 -1.86
CA ILE A 44 -3.23 -0.68 -1.96
C ILE A 44 -2.86 0.40 -0.94
N ALA A 45 -3.66 1.47 -0.84
CA ALA A 45 -3.41 2.54 0.12
C ALA A 45 -3.49 2.03 1.57
N ALA A 46 -4.51 1.24 1.89
CA ALA A 46 -4.68 0.64 3.20
C ALA A 46 -3.52 -0.28 3.57
N TYR A 47 -3.07 -1.14 2.64
CA TYR A 47 -1.95 -2.05 2.87
C TYR A 47 -0.66 -1.29 3.10
N LYS A 48 -0.45 -0.19 2.36
CA LYS A 48 0.70 0.68 2.56
C LYS A 48 0.68 1.37 3.92
N ALA A 49 -0.49 1.81 4.40
CA ALA A 49 -0.63 2.38 5.73
C ALA A 49 -0.33 1.37 6.85
N VAL A 50 -0.70 0.09 6.67
CA VAL A 50 -0.43 -0.97 7.65
C VAL A 50 1.06 -1.28 7.80
N GLU A 51 1.92 -0.93 6.83
CA GLU A 51 3.37 -1.06 6.98
C GLU A 51 3.96 -0.19 8.11
N PHE A 52 3.23 0.84 8.56
CA PHE A 52 3.62 1.68 9.70
C PHE A 52 3.19 1.11 11.05
N VAL A 53 2.42 0.02 11.07
CA VAL A 53 2.00 -0.65 12.30
C VAL A 53 3.14 -1.55 12.78
N GLU A 54 3.55 -1.38 14.03
CA GLU A 54 4.55 -2.20 14.69
C GLU A 54 3.94 -3.01 15.84
N SER A 55 4.58 -4.13 16.18
CA SER A 55 4.11 -4.98 17.29
C SER A 55 4.15 -4.22 18.62
N GLY A 56 3.09 -4.38 19.43
CA GLY A 56 2.94 -3.69 20.71
C GLY A 56 2.15 -2.37 20.64
N MET A 57 1.83 -1.87 19.44
CA MET A 57 1.10 -0.62 19.29
C MET A 57 -0.38 -0.73 19.71
N VAL A 58 -0.89 0.38 20.26
CA VAL A 58 -2.31 0.71 20.31
C VAL A 58 -2.67 1.42 19.02
N VAL A 59 -3.57 0.81 18.23
CA VAL A 59 -3.91 1.28 16.88
C VAL A 59 -5.37 1.73 16.80
N GLY A 60 -5.59 2.98 16.40
CA GLY A 60 -6.90 3.48 16.01
C GLY A 60 -7.38 2.82 14.71
N LEU A 61 -8.53 2.16 14.76
CA LEU A 61 -9.13 1.47 13.63
C LEU A 61 -10.25 2.32 13.05
N GLY A 62 -9.99 2.95 11.91
CA GLY A 62 -10.91 3.82 11.19
C GLY A 62 -12.16 3.12 10.63
N THR A 63 -12.98 3.88 9.91
CA THR A 63 -14.26 3.40 9.36
C THR A 63 -14.35 3.63 7.85
N GLY A 64 -15.11 2.78 7.16
CA GLY A 64 -15.37 2.90 5.72
C GLY A 64 -14.60 1.89 4.88
N SER A 65 -14.88 1.88 3.58
CA SER A 65 -14.40 0.83 2.66
C SER A 65 -12.87 0.74 2.58
N THR A 66 -12.16 1.86 2.79
CA THR A 66 -10.70 1.88 2.76
C THR A 66 -10.11 1.34 4.07
N ALA A 67 -10.59 1.86 5.21
CA ALA A 67 -10.14 1.41 6.53
C ALA A 67 -10.45 -0.09 6.76
N LYS A 68 -11.55 -0.60 6.20
CA LYS A 68 -11.89 -2.03 6.21
C LYS A 68 -10.72 -2.90 5.75
N HIS A 69 -10.07 -2.54 4.63
CA HIS A 69 -8.92 -3.29 4.10
C HIS A 69 -7.70 -3.23 5.02
N ALA A 70 -7.52 -2.14 5.76
CA ALA A 70 -6.43 -2.02 6.74
C ALA A 70 -6.69 -2.93 7.95
N VAL A 71 -7.92 -2.98 8.45
CA VAL A 71 -8.33 -3.89 9.53
C VAL A 71 -8.14 -5.34 9.12
N ASP A 72 -8.58 -5.72 7.91
CA ASP A 72 -8.38 -7.07 7.35
C ASP A 72 -6.88 -7.43 7.29
N LYS A 73 -6.03 -6.48 6.87
CA LYS A 73 -4.59 -6.71 6.78
C LYS A 73 -3.90 -6.82 8.14
N ILE A 74 -4.30 -6.01 9.12
CA ILE A 74 -3.79 -6.11 10.50
C ILE A 74 -4.12 -7.50 11.07
N ALA A 75 -5.36 -7.97 10.89
CA ALA A 75 -5.76 -9.31 11.33
C ALA A 75 -4.94 -10.42 10.66
N GLU A 76 -4.72 -10.35 9.34
CA GLU A 76 -3.87 -11.30 8.62
C GLU A 76 -2.44 -11.34 9.21
N LEU A 77 -1.86 -10.19 9.52
CA LEU A 77 -0.52 -10.09 10.09
C LEU A 77 -0.45 -10.62 11.53
N LEU A 78 -1.51 -10.42 12.32
CA LEU A 78 -1.65 -11.03 13.65
C LEU A 78 -1.74 -12.55 13.56
N HIS A 79 -2.59 -13.08 12.67
CA HIS A 79 -2.76 -14.52 12.46
C HIS A 79 -1.49 -15.22 11.98
N THR A 80 -0.71 -14.55 11.13
CA THR A 80 0.59 -15.06 10.66
C THR A 80 1.72 -14.84 11.66
N GLY A 81 1.47 -14.15 12.78
CA GLY A 81 2.46 -13.85 13.82
C GLY A 81 3.50 -12.80 13.41
N LYS A 82 3.30 -12.10 12.28
CA LYS A 82 4.15 -10.99 11.81
C LYS A 82 3.94 -9.74 12.64
N LEU A 83 2.71 -9.50 13.08
CA LEU A 83 2.40 -8.56 14.15
C LEU A 83 2.05 -9.32 15.42
N LYS A 84 2.38 -8.72 16.56
CA LYS A 84 2.10 -9.27 17.90
C LYS A 84 1.66 -8.14 18.82
N ASN A 85 0.88 -8.48 19.83
CA ASN A 85 0.52 -7.58 20.93
C ASN A 85 -0.12 -6.24 20.46
N ILE A 86 -0.91 -6.27 19.39
CA ILE A 86 -1.68 -5.10 18.95
C ILE A 86 -2.95 -4.98 19.79
N ILE A 87 -3.31 -3.74 20.13
CA ILE A 87 -4.63 -3.40 20.70
C ILE A 87 -5.33 -2.44 19.75
N GLY A 88 -6.50 -2.82 19.24
CA GLY A 88 -7.32 -1.98 18.37
C GLY A 88 -8.30 -1.09 19.15
N ILE A 89 -8.41 0.17 18.73
CA ILE A 89 -9.42 1.12 19.23
C ILE A 89 -10.36 1.48 18.06
N PRO A 90 -11.55 0.87 17.96
CA PRO A 90 -12.44 1.08 16.82
C PRO A 90 -13.14 2.45 16.87
N THR A 91 -13.27 3.11 15.72
CA THR A 91 -13.98 4.41 15.61
C THR A 91 -15.50 4.27 15.39
N SER A 92 -15.99 3.07 15.08
CA SER A 92 -17.43 2.79 14.89
C SER A 92 -17.82 1.38 15.32
N LYS A 93 -19.14 1.14 15.43
CA LYS A 93 -19.70 -0.20 15.70
C LYS A 93 -19.38 -1.18 14.58
N ILE A 94 -19.43 -0.73 13.33
CA ILE A 94 -19.14 -1.58 12.16
C ILE A 94 -17.68 -2.03 12.19
N THR A 95 -16.73 -1.12 12.46
CA THR A 95 -15.32 -1.47 12.60
C THR A 95 -15.07 -2.37 13.81
N HIS A 96 -15.76 -2.11 14.93
CA HIS A 96 -15.70 -2.97 16.11
C HIS A 96 -16.13 -4.41 15.79
N GLU A 97 -17.29 -4.59 15.17
CA GLU A 97 -17.82 -5.89 14.78
C GLU A 97 -16.89 -6.62 13.81
N GLN A 98 -16.34 -5.90 12.81
CA GLN A 98 -15.35 -6.46 11.89
C GLN A 98 -14.11 -6.95 12.66
N ALA A 99 -13.51 -6.10 13.50
CA ALA A 99 -12.29 -6.44 14.23
C ALA A 99 -12.49 -7.60 15.22
N VAL A 100 -13.66 -7.67 15.88
CA VAL A 100 -14.05 -8.82 16.70
C VAL A 100 -14.15 -10.10 15.86
N SER A 101 -14.81 -10.04 14.70
CA SER A 101 -14.95 -11.21 13.82
C SER A 101 -13.62 -11.75 13.30
N LEU A 102 -12.61 -10.88 13.24
CA LEU A 102 -11.26 -11.19 12.81
C LEU A 102 -10.30 -11.54 13.95
N GLY A 103 -10.76 -11.51 15.21
CA GLY A 103 -9.91 -11.87 16.36
C GLY A 103 -8.87 -10.82 16.75
N ILE A 104 -9.04 -9.54 16.36
CA ILE A 104 -8.15 -8.46 16.81
C ILE A 104 -8.48 -8.12 18.28
N PRO A 105 -7.50 -8.09 19.20
CA PRO A 105 -7.74 -7.63 20.56
C PRO A 105 -8.17 -6.16 20.57
N LEU A 106 -9.27 -5.84 21.27
CA LEU A 106 -9.84 -4.49 21.29
C LEU A 106 -9.81 -3.87 22.70
N SER A 107 -9.79 -2.55 22.73
CA SER A 107 -9.99 -1.75 23.94
C SER A 107 -10.68 -0.42 23.61
N ASP A 108 -10.64 0.53 24.54
CA ASP A 108 -11.22 1.87 24.41
C ASP A 108 -10.26 2.96 24.90
N LEU A 109 -10.59 4.22 24.60
CA LEU A 109 -9.77 5.38 24.98
C LEU A 109 -9.75 5.65 26.49
N ASN A 110 -10.69 5.12 27.27
CA ASN A 110 -10.66 5.26 28.72
C ASN A 110 -9.54 4.39 29.32
N LYS A 111 -9.31 3.20 28.75
CA LYS A 111 -8.25 2.28 29.16
C LYS A 111 -6.91 2.58 28.49
N HIS A 112 -6.92 2.99 27.23
CA HIS A 112 -5.73 3.38 26.46
C HIS A 112 -5.91 4.81 25.92
N PRO A 113 -5.62 5.84 26.72
CA PRO A 113 -5.77 7.24 26.31
C PRO A 113 -4.72 7.69 25.29
N ILE A 114 -3.64 6.91 25.10
CA ILE A 114 -2.58 7.17 24.13
C ILE A 114 -2.69 6.13 23.02
N VAL A 115 -2.87 6.61 21.80
CA VAL A 115 -2.91 5.81 20.57
C VAL A 115 -1.63 6.10 19.79
N ASP A 116 -0.89 5.05 19.43
CA ASP A 116 0.41 5.19 18.77
C ASP A 116 0.24 5.55 17.29
N LEU A 117 -0.75 4.95 16.63
CA LEU A 117 -1.06 5.17 15.22
C LEU A 117 -2.58 5.04 14.99
N SER A 118 -3.16 5.88 14.13
CA SER A 118 -4.53 5.71 13.66
C SER A 118 -4.55 5.62 12.14
N ILE A 119 -5.30 4.67 11.60
CA ILE A 119 -5.51 4.51 10.16
C ILE A 119 -6.99 4.72 9.87
N ASP A 120 -7.33 5.77 9.12
CA ASP A 120 -8.71 6.07 8.73
C ASP A 120 -8.78 6.55 7.27
N GLY A 121 -9.98 6.47 6.70
CA GLY A 121 -10.30 7.12 5.43
C GLY A 121 -10.60 8.61 5.61
N ALA A 122 -10.70 9.31 4.49
CA ALA A 122 -11.22 10.67 4.41
C ALA A 122 -12.10 10.78 3.16
N ASP A 123 -13.14 11.61 3.24
CA ASP A 123 -13.99 11.91 2.09
C ASP A 123 -13.32 12.90 1.14
N GLU A 124 -12.57 13.86 1.70
CA GLU A 124 -11.84 14.91 0.98
C GLU A 124 -10.44 15.13 1.58
N VAL A 125 -9.47 15.49 0.73
CA VAL A 125 -8.09 15.84 1.11
C VAL A 125 -7.62 16.97 0.19
N ASP A 126 -7.14 18.08 0.76
CA ASP A 126 -6.58 19.23 0.03
C ASP A 126 -5.06 19.12 -0.19
N GLN A 127 -4.46 20.14 -0.80
CA GLN A 127 -3.02 20.21 -1.13
C GLN A 127 -2.27 21.20 -0.24
#